data_AF-A0AAN9BEX0-F1
#
_entry.id   AF-A0AAN9BEX0-F1
#
_cell.length_a   1.000
_cell.length_b   1.000
_cell.length_c   1.000
_cell.angle_alpha   90.00
_cell.angle_beta   90.00
_cell.angle_gamma   90.00
#
_symmetry.space_group_name_H-M   'P 1'
#
loop_
_entity.id
_entity.type
_entity.pdbx_description
1 polymer ?
#
loop_
_entity_poly.entity_id
_entity_poly.type
_entity_poly.pdbx_seq_one_letter_code
_entity_poly.pdbx_strand_id
1 'polypeptide(L)'
;MCNDCVKEEFPERDTMCLETGSYLVNYAGCNECGGRDILIKNRIVSEDEDELITFQHVCLHCEHIVANHEYSFKVVEEFQEYEMSCLLCGNGEDSRSIMPCDPRGPQS
;
A
#
# COMPACT_ATOMS: atom_id res chain seq x y z
N MET A 1 4.45 -10.63 9.00
CA MET A 1 4.87 -9.22 8.94
C MET A 1 5.79 -8.98 10.13
N CYS A 2 6.86 -8.21 9.97
CA CYS A 2 7.88 -8.03 10.99
C CYS A 2 8.07 -6.55 11.32
N ASN A 3 7.65 -6.18 12.53
CA ASN A 3 7.73 -4.81 13.03
C ASN A 3 9.17 -4.33 13.18
N ASP A 4 10.11 -5.25 13.48
CA ASP A 4 11.52 -4.92 13.61
C ASP A 4 12.20 -4.58 12.27
N CYS A 5 11.54 -4.87 11.13
CA CYS A 5 12.07 -4.53 9.81
C CYS A 5 11.69 -3.11 9.35
N VAL A 6 10.76 -2.45 10.03
CA VAL A 6 10.25 -1.11 9.68
C VAL A 6 10.63 -0.10 10.77
N LYS A 7 10.67 1.19 10.41
CA LYS A 7 10.93 2.27 11.38
C LYS A 7 9.67 2.66 12.14
N GLU A 8 8.54 2.64 11.45
CA GLU A 8 7.21 2.93 11.96
C GLU A 8 6.21 1.93 11.38
N GLU A 9 5.31 1.44 12.22
CA GLU A 9 4.23 0.54 11.80
C GLU A 9 3.14 1.35 11.11
N PHE A 10 2.78 0.97 9.87
CA PHE A 10 1.70 1.60 9.12
C PHE A 10 1.77 3.15 9.10
N PRO A 11 2.85 3.75 8.57
CA PRO A 11 2.98 5.20 8.51
C PRO A 11 1.79 5.83 7.77
N GLU A 12 1.26 6.95 8.26
CA GLU A 12 0.17 7.65 7.58
C GLU A 12 0.64 8.25 6.26
N ARG A 13 -0.13 8.04 5.18
CA ARG A 13 0.20 8.45 3.81
C ARG A 13 -0.80 9.42 3.20
N ASP A 14 -1.72 9.95 4.00
CA ASP A 14 -2.81 10.81 3.55
C ASP A 14 -3.53 10.16 2.35
N THR A 15 -3.51 10.82 1.19
CA THR A 15 -4.18 10.37 -0.04
C THR A 15 -3.31 9.48 -0.94
N MET A 16 -2.13 9.04 -0.48
CA MET A 16 -1.19 8.27 -1.30
C MET A 16 -1.44 6.77 -1.20
N CYS A 17 -2.29 6.26 -2.08
CA CYS A 17 -2.63 4.85 -2.22
C CYS A 17 -1.83 4.24 -3.39
N LEU A 18 -0.88 3.35 -3.11
CA LEU A 18 -0.01 2.74 -4.12
C LEU A 18 -0.45 1.31 -4.43
N GLU A 19 -0.67 0.99 -5.70
CA GLU A 19 -0.88 -0.39 -6.18
C GLU A 19 0.44 -1.17 -6.39
N THR A 20 1.59 -0.47 -6.33
CA THR A 20 2.92 -1.04 -6.60
C THR A 20 4.03 -0.24 -5.92
N GLY A 21 5.23 -0.82 -5.86
CA GLY A 21 6.42 -0.19 -5.29
C GLY A 21 6.63 -0.54 -3.82
N SER A 22 7.52 0.17 -3.15
CA SER A 22 7.86 -0.07 -1.74
C SER A 22 8.35 1.21 -1.10
N TYR A 23 7.89 1.52 0.11
CA TYR A 23 8.34 2.71 0.83
C TYR A 23 9.68 2.49 1.55
N LEU A 24 10.76 2.48 0.77
CA LEU A 24 12.11 2.20 1.26
C LEU A 24 12.59 3.18 2.35
N VAL A 25 12.01 4.39 2.43
CA VAL A 25 12.31 5.34 3.50
C VAL A 25 11.89 4.80 4.88
N ASN A 26 10.80 4.03 4.96
CA ASN A 26 10.34 3.39 6.20
C ASN A 26 11.06 2.05 6.47
N TYR A 27 11.84 1.53 5.53
CA TYR A 27 12.57 0.29 5.77
C TYR A 27 13.78 0.51 6.67
N ALA A 28 13.83 -0.18 7.81
CA ALA A 28 14.99 -0.15 8.72
C ALA A 28 16.09 -1.14 8.30
N GLY A 29 15.72 -2.16 7.52
CA GLY A 29 16.55 -3.31 7.16
C GLY A 29 15.94 -4.60 7.69
N CYS A 30 16.31 -5.74 7.11
CA CYS A 30 15.78 -7.03 7.55
C CYS A 30 16.32 -7.39 8.93
N ASN A 31 15.44 -7.64 9.89
CA ASN A 31 15.82 -8.04 11.25
C ASN A 31 16.50 -9.43 11.30
N GLU A 32 16.20 -10.32 10.36
CA GLU A 32 16.80 -11.67 10.35
C GLU A 32 18.21 -11.73 9.79
N CYS A 33 18.51 -10.98 8.71
CA CYS A 33 19.80 -11.08 8.01
C CYS A 33 20.56 -9.75 7.87
N GLY A 34 19.97 -8.62 8.25
CA GLY A 34 20.54 -7.28 8.09
C GLY A 34 20.51 -6.72 6.66
N GLY A 35 20.01 -7.48 5.68
CA GLY A 35 19.89 -7.06 4.29
C GLY A 35 18.98 -5.83 4.12
N ARG A 36 19.29 -4.99 3.12
CA ARG A 36 18.55 -3.73 2.86
C ARG A 36 17.76 -3.71 1.56
N ASP A 37 17.79 -4.80 0.82
CA ASP A 37 17.07 -4.95 -0.43
C ASP A 37 15.78 -5.74 -0.22
N ILE A 38 14.69 -5.24 -0.79
CA ILE A 38 13.35 -5.83 -0.75
C ILE A 38 12.91 -6.18 -2.16
N LEU A 39 12.18 -7.27 -2.30
CA LEU A 39 11.52 -7.71 -3.52
C LEU A 39 10.01 -7.86 -3.29
N ILE A 40 9.21 -7.58 -4.30
CA ILE A 40 7.78 -7.85 -4.30
C ILE A 40 7.55 -9.28 -4.79
N LYS A 41 6.83 -10.09 -4.02
CA LYS A 41 6.40 -11.46 -4.39
C LYS A 41 4.90 -11.64 -4.20
N ASN A 42 4.39 -12.74 -4.76
CA ASN A 42 3.03 -13.23 -4.54
C ASN A 42 1.96 -12.17 -4.84
N ARG A 43 2.14 -11.41 -5.94
CA ARG A 43 1.14 -10.44 -6.40
C ARG A 43 -0.09 -11.17 -6.91
N ILE A 44 -1.24 -10.81 -6.37
CA ILE A 44 -2.56 -11.29 -6.76
C ILE A 44 -3.41 -10.06 -7.08
N VAL A 45 -4.18 -10.14 -8.17
CA VAL A 45 -5.15 -9.12 -8.59
C VAL A 45 -6.50 -9.82 -8.70
N SER A 46 -7.50 -9.29 -7.99
CA SER A 46 -8.89 -9.75 -8.03
C SER A 46 -9.76 -8.62 -8.58
N GLU A 47 -10.63 -8.91 -9.55
CA GLU A 47 -11.42 -7.90 -10.29
C GLU A 47 -12.93 -8.25 -10.31
N ASP A 48 -13.45 -8.93 -9.28
CA ASP A 48 -14.82 -9.45 -9.30
C ASP A 48 -15.91 -8.35 -9.23
N GLU A 49 -15.85 -7.48 -8.22
CA GLU A 49 -16.73 -6.32 -8.04
C GLU A 49 -15.90 -5.05 -7.78
N ASP A 50 -14.91 -5.20 -6.89
CA ASP A 50 -13.88 -4.21 -6.60
C ASP A 50 -12.52 -4.74 -7.06
N GLU A 51 -11.60 -3.84 -7.42
CA GLU A 51 -10.22 -4.22 -7.71
C GLU A 51 -9.45 -4.35 -6.39
N LEU A 52 -8.98 -5.55 -6.08
CA LEU A 52 -8.15 -5.82 -4.92
C LEU A 52 -6.79 -6.36 -5.36
N ILE A 53 -5.74 -5.62 -5.01
CA ILE A 53 -4.35 -6.01 -5.25
C ILE A 53 -3.71 -6.35 -3.91
N THR A 54 -3.18 -7.57 -3.82
CA THR A 54 -2.37 -7.98 -2.66
C THR A 54 -1.00 -8.45 -3.11
N PHE A 55 0.04 -8.08 -2.36
CA PHE A 55 1.39 -8.61 -2.57
C PHE A 55 2.21 -8.57 -1.29
N GLN A 56 3.39 -9.19 -1.32
CA GLN A 56 4.29 -9.27 -0.16
C GLN A 56 5.61 -8.58 -0.44
N HIS A 57 6.07 -7.82 0.54
CA HIS A 57 7.43 -7.31 0.63
C HIS A 57 8.31 -8.35 1.29
N VAL A 58 9.30 -8.84 0.56
CA VAL A 58 10.15 -9.93 0.99
C VAL A 58 11.61 -9.48 0.95
N CYS A 59 12.39 -9.79 1.98
CA CYS A 59 13.81 -9.53 1.95
C CYS A 59 14.47 -10.34 0.82
N LEU A 60 15.27 -9.67 0.00
CA LEU A 60 15.96 -10.32 -1.12
C LEU A 60 16.96 -11.41 -0.68
N HIS A 61 17.50 -11.29 0.53
CA HIS A 61 18.63 -12.08 1.00
C HIS A 61 18.24 -13.38 1.72
N CYS A 62 17.19 -13.34 2.54
CA CYS A 62 16.76 -14.47 3.36
C CYS A 62 15.29 -14.87 3.14
N GLU A 63 14.61 -14.23 2.17
CA GLU A 63 13.20 -14.46 1.88
C GLU A 63 12.23 -14.18 3.05
N HIS A 64 12.68 -13.44 4.05
CA HIS A 64 11.85 -13.03 5.18
C HIS A 64 10.73 -12.08 4.74
N ILE A 65 9.50 -12.36 5.16
CA ILE A 65 8.31 -11.55 4.82
C ILE A 65 8.25 -10.32 5.73
N VAL A 66 8.66 -9.18 5.18
CA VAL A 66 8.68 -7.88 5.86
C VAL A 66 7.26 -7.38 6.10
N ALA A 67 6.46 -7.26 5.05
CA ALA A 67 5.12 -6.71 5.12
C ALA A 67 4.21 -7.31 4.04
N ASN A 68 2.91 -7.32 4.33
CA ASN A 68 1.88 -7.57 3.34
C ASN A 68 1.35 -6.21 2.89
N HIS A 69 1.09 -6.07 1.60
CA HIS A 69 0.53 -4.88 1.01
C HIS A 69 -0.85 -5.23 0.47
N GLU A 70 -1.83 -4.46 0.89
CA GLU A 70 -3.20 -4.51 0.39
C GLU A 70 -3.53 -3.14 -0.20
N TYR A 71 -4.05 -3.17 -1.42
CA TYR A 71 -4.57 -2.00 -2.12
C TYR A 71 -5.93 -2.38 -2.68
N SER A 72 -6.94 -1.56 -2.39
CA SER A 72 -8.28 -1.73 -2.94
C SER A 72 -8.69 -0.48 -3.71
N PHE A 73 -9.40 -0.71 -4.81
CA PHE A 73 -10.02 0.31 -5.61
C PHE A 73 -11.47 -0.10 -5.88
N LYS A 74 -12.39 0.83 -5.62
CA LYS A 74 -13.82 0.63 -5.86
C LYS A 74 -14.48 1.90 -6.35
N VAL A 75 -15.55 1.73 -7.12
CA VAL A 75 -16.39 2.85 -7.58
C VAL A 75 -17.70 2.81 -6.82
N VAL A 76 -17.90 3.78 -5.92
CA VAL A 76 -19.11 3.93 -5.13
C VAL A 76 -19.86 5.15 -5.65
N GLU A 77 -21.04 4.93 -6.23
CA GLU A 77 -21.87 5.96 -6.85
C GLU A 77 -21.11 6.78 -7.92
N GLU A 78 -20.73 8.02 -7.58
CA GLU A 78 -20.02 8.97 -8.45
C GLU A 78 -18.58 9.25 -7.98
N PHE A 79 -18.04 8.36 -7.14
CA PHE A 79 -16.71 8.48 -6.56
C PHE A 79 -15.87 7.23 -6.76
N GLN A 80 -14.59 7.46 -7.04
CA GLN A 80 -13.53 6.47 -6.98
C GLN A 80 -12.93 6.50 -5.58
N GLU A 81 -12.96 5.36 -4.88
CA GLU A 81 -12.35 5.21 -3.56
C GLU A 81 -11.11 4.32 -3.68
N TYR A 82 -10.02 4.78 -3.07
CA TYR A 82 -8.73 4.12 -3.05
C TYR A 82 -8.32 3.91 -1.61
N GLU A 83 -8.00 2.68 -1.23
CA GLU A 83 -7.50 2.37 0.11
C GLU A 83 -6.21 1.56 -0.02
N MET A 84 -5.26 1.83 0.87
CA MET A 84 -4.01 1.09 0.96
C MET A 84 -3.73 0.81 2.43
N SER A 85 -3.38 -0.43 2.74
CA SER A 85 -2.85 -0.81 4.05
C SER A 85 -1.63 -1.70 3.92
N CYS A 86 -0.52 -1.25 4.48
CA CYS A 86 0.74 -1.98 4.49
C CYS A 86 1.60 -1.57 5.68
N LEU A 87 2.14 -2.55 6.41
CA LEU A 87 3.06 -2.28 7.53
C LEU A 87 4.29 -1.46 7.09
N LEU A 88 4.80 -1.70 5.88
CA LEU A 88 5.95 -0.99 5.32
C LEU A 88 5.55 0.31 4.61
N CYS A 89 4.56 0.26 3.71
CA CYS A 89 4.22 1.39 2.84
C CYS A 89 3.37 2.44 3.54
N GLY A 90 2.52 2.02 4.47
CA GLY A 90 1.62 2.87 5.23
C GLY A 90 0.15 2.58 5.03
N ASN A 91 -0.67 3.40 5.69
CA ASN A 91 -2.11 3.50 5.43
C ASN A 91 -2.39 4.75 4.61
N GLY A 92 -3.26 4.65 3.61
CA GLY A 92 -3.72 5.77 2.81
C GLY A 92 -5.14 5.56 2.33
N GLU A 93 -5.90 6.65 2.29
CA GLU A 93 -7.29 6.67 1.83
C GLU A 93 -7.47 7.90 0.93
N ASP A 94 -7.97 7.71 -0.30
CA ASP A 94 -8.29 8.79 -1.22
C ASP A 94 -9.67 8.59 -1.84
N SER A 95 -10.37 9.68 -2.10
CA SER A 95 -11.66 9.64 -2.80
C SER A 95 -11.75 10.75 -3.84
N ARG A 96 -12.06 10.38 -5.09
CA ARG A 96 -12.07 11.30 -6.24
C ARG A 96 -13.40 11.24 -6.96
N SER A 97 -13.98 12.39 -7.28
CA SER A 97 -15.18 12.42 -8.11
C SER A 97 -14.86 12.05 -9.56
N ILE A 98 -15.71 11.22 -10.15
CA ILE A 98 -15.67 10.94 -11.59
C ILE A 98 -16.44 11.99 -12.41
N MET A 99 -17.10 12.94 -11.74
CA MET A 99 -17.93 13.95 -12.38
C MET A 99 -17.07 15.05 -13.04
N PRO A 100 -17.54 15.65 -14.16
CA PRO A 100 -16.85 16.78 -14.79
C PRO A 100 -16.70 18.01 -13.87
N CYS A 101 -17.58 18.14 -12.88
CA CYS A 101 -17.50 19.13 -11.81
C CYS A 101 -17.69 18.39 -10.48
N ASP A 102 -16.69 18.43 -9.61
CA ASP A 102 -16.76 17.75 -8.32
C ASP A 102 -17.93 18.32 -7.48
N PRO A 103 -18.92 17.49 -7.09
CA PRO A 103 -20.10 17.96 -6.35
C PRO A 103 -19.76 18.54 -4.97
N ARG A 104 -18.57 18.24 -4.42
CA ARG A 104 -18.11 18.71 -3.10
C ARG A 104 -17.55 20.14 -3.15
N GLY A 105 -17.38 20.72 -4.35
CA GLY A 105 -16.80 22.05 -4.53
C GLY A 105 -15.26 22.05 -4.44
N PRO A 106 -14.59 23.21 -4.59
CA PRO A 106 -13.13 23.29 -4.50
C PRO A 106 -12.66 22.89 -3.09
N GLN A 107 -11.75 21.92 -3.01
CA GLN A 107 -11.07 21.57 -1.76
C GLN A 107 -10.16 22.74 -1.36
N SER A 108 -10.45 23.37 -0.22
CA SER A 108 -9.77 24.58 0.28
C SER A 108 -8.40 24.30 0.87
#